data_AF-A0AAD3CTT4-F1
#
_entry.id   AF-A0AAD3CTT4-F1
#
_cell.length_a   1.000
_cell.length_b   1.000
_cell.length_c   1.000
_cell.angle_alpha   90.00
_cell.angle_beta   90.00
_cell.angle_gamma   90.00
#
_symmetry.space_group_name_H-M   'P 1'
#
loop_
_entity.id
_entity.type
_entity.pdbx_description
1 polymer ?
#
loop_
_entity_poly.entity_id
_entity_poly.type
_entity_poly.pdbx_seq_one_letter_code
_entity_poly.pdbx_strand_id
1 'polypeptide(L)'
;MTVAQKWLLGIAIFLTILQPCKSFSILDRRISTTLTKPLQKISPHRRKFLKIASVSFGSLLIGENVNAISLFEKEERRQLELCLVNILRVRYWSENVALKIQQKIDEGPVTSDVNKGPYLEARLGAKAALTKKVGGGANSQVYNLASFQIRGCIKDLESYYSDYYKNEMKVITKADEKGKLKVQKALFDNAAIEIIESLAELVEFDGLDNVKDPSPRSSLTLAQYSDTKALFIKRILLEKTLPTCDTILISFGREKRQFVESYVERTYSNELPKSVQQKKLGIVADSSVK
;
A
#
# COMPACT_ATOMS: atom_id res chain seq x y z
N MET A 1 31.51 -2.46 37.57
CA MET A 1 31.51 -1.33 36.61
C MET A 1 30.81 -0.15 37.25
N THR A 2 31.49 0.99 37.33
CA THR A 2 30.92 2.23 37.85
C THR A 2 29.90 2.81 36.87
N VAL A 3 28.98 3.66 37.34
CA VAL A 3 27.96 4.32 36.50
C VAL A 3 28.60 5.08 35.34
N ALA A 4 29.80 5.63 35.53
CA ALA A 4 30.59 6.28 34.48
C ALA A 4 31.03 5.33 33.36
N GLN A 5 31.36 4.07 33.67
CA GLN A 5 31.74 3.07 32.66
C GLN A 5 30.55 2.61 31.81
N LYS A 6 29.33 2.64 32.34
CA LYS A 6 28.12 2.32 31.57
C LYS A 6 27.76 3.43 30.57
N TRP A 7 27.99 4.69 30.93
CA TRP A 7 27.78 5.83 30.03
C TRP A 7 28.79 5.88 28.89
N LEU A 8 30.07 5.59 29.15
CA LEU A 8 31.09 5.54 28.10
C LEU A 8 30.86 4.39 27.10
N LEU A 9 30.34 3.25 27.56
CA LEU A 9 29.99 2.13 26.67
C LEU A 9 28.77 2.45 25.80
N GLY A 10 27.79 3.17 26.34
CA GLY A 10 26.60 3.62 25.59
C GLY A 10 26.94 4.61 24.46
N ILE A 11 27.88 5.54 24.69
CA ILE A 11 28.32 6.50 23.67
C ILE A 11 29.16 5.82 22.58
N ALA A 12 29.99 4.83 22.95
CA ALA A 12 30.80 4.09 21.98
C ALA A 12 29.95 3.29 20.97
N ILE A 13 28.81 2.72 21.41
CA ILE A 13 27.85 2.01 20.55
C ILE A 13 27.08 2.99 19.65
N PHE A 14 26.72 4.17 20.17
CA PHE A 14 26.00 5.18 19.38
C PHE A 14 26.88 5.79 18.27
N LEU A 15 28.20 5.90 18.49
CA LEU A 15 29.14 6.38 17.48
C LEU A 15 29.50 5.33 16.42
N THR A 16 29.26 4.03 16.66
CA THR A 16 29.47 2.99 15.63
C THR A 16 28.34 2.91 14.62
N ILE A 17 27.13 3.38 14.98
CA ILE A 17 25.95 3.39 14.08
C ILE A 17 25.99 4.57 13.09
N LEU A 18 26.82 5.59 13.34
CA LEU A 18 26.92 6.81 12.53
C LEU A 18 28.18 6.87 11.63
N GLN A 19 28.75 5.73 11.24
CA GLN A 19 29.73 5.75 10.16
C GLN A 19 29.04 5.83 8.78
N PRO A 20 29.40 6.80 7.93
CA PRO A 20 28.88 6.88 6.57
C PRO A 20 29.41 5.71 5.76
N CYS A 21 28.50 4.92 5.18
CA CYS A 21 28.81 3.94 4.14
C CYS A 21 29.53 4.64 2.98
N LYS A 22 30.86 4.52 2.95
CA LYS A 22 31.68 4.82 1.79
C LYS A 22 31.54 3.66 0.80
N SER A 23 31.15 4.02 -0.42
CA SER A 23 31.57 3.39 -1.67
C SER A 23 31.07 1.97 -1.95
N PHE A 24 29.90 1.88 -2.59
CA PHE A 24 29.63 0.86 -3.61
C PHE A 24 29.49 1.54 -4.96
N SER A 25 30.62 1.69 -5.65
CA SER A 25 30.70 2.03 -7.07
C SER A 25 30.73 0.73 -7.88
N ILE A 26 30.13 0.78 -9.07
CA ILE A 26 30.12 -0.22 -10.15
C ILE A 26 28.85 -1.11 -10.18
N LEU A 27 27.81 -0.61 -10.85
CA LEU A 27 27.24 -1.32 -11.99
C LEU A 27 26.60 -0.31 -12.96
N ASP A 28 27.35 0.00 -14.01
CA ASP A 28 26.84 0.58 -15.25
C ASP A 28 25.79 -0.37 -15.85
N ARG A 29 24.52 0.04 -15.86
CA ARG A 29 23.54 -0.46 -16.83
C ARG A 29 22.94 0.72 -17.57
N ARG A 30 23.44 0.90 -18.80
CA ARG A 30 22.87 1.71 -19.87
C ARG A 30 21.36 1.46 -19.95
N ILE A 31 20.56 2.41 -19.50
CA ILE A 31 19.16 2.52 -19.93
C ILE A 31 19.19 3.38 -21.19
N SER A 32 18.98 2.73 -22.33
CA SER A 32 18.75 3.38 -23.60
C SER A 32 17.61 4.38 -23.49
N THR A 33 17.93 5.62 -23.80
CA THR A 33 16.99 6.69 -24.12
C THR A 33 16.27 6.35 -25.42
N THR A 34 14.98 6.02 -25.35
CA THR A 34 14.02 6.21 -26.45
C THR A 34 12.60 5.93 -25.94
N LEU A 35 11.83 6.99 -25.71
CA LEU A 35 10.46 7.24 -26.18
C LEU A 35 9.74 8.25 -25.25
N THR A 36 10.08 9.53 -25.38
CA THR A 36 9.22 10.61 -24.87
C THR A 36 8.00 10.73 -25.78
N LYS A 37 6.94 9.99 -25.45
CA LYS A 37 5.60 10.36 -25.94
C LYS A 37 5.15 11.62 -25.18
N PRO A 38 4.59 12.63 -25.88
CA PRO A 38 4.09 13.81 -25.21
C PRO A 38 2.98 13.41 -24.23
N LEU A 39 3.08 13.89 -23.00
CA LEU A 39 2.01 13.82 -21.99
C LEU A 39 0.75 14.45 -22.59
N GLN A 40 -0.18 13.60 -23.03
CA GLN A 40 -1.53 14.03 -23.36
C GLN A 40 -2.10 14.72 -22.13
N LYS A 41 -2.46 15.99 -22.31
CA LYS A 41 -3.19 16.83 -21.35
C LYS A 41 -4.36 16.01 -20.80
N ILE A 42 -4.27 15.59 -19.54
CA ILE A 42 -5.31 14.81 -18.87
C ILE A 42 -6.59 15.64 -18.91
N SER A 43 -7.63 15.10 -19.57
CA SER A 43 -8.89 15.81 -19.71
C SER A 43 -9.55 16.03 -18.33
N PRO A 44 -10.16 17.19 -18.07
CA PRO A 44 -10.88 17.49 -16.83
C PRO A 44 -12.17 16.64 -16.63
N HIS A 45 -12.44 15.66 -17.49
CA HIS A 45 -13.71 14.91 -17.49
C HIS A 45 -13.89 13.89 -16.37
N ARG A 46 -12.84 13.47 -15.64
CA ARG A 46 -13.03 12.60 -14.47
C ARG A 46 -13.64 13.32 -13.26
N ARG A 47 -13.58 14.66 -13.21
CA ARG A 47 -14.18 15.47 -12.14
C ARG A 47 -15.72 15.51 -12.20
N LYS A 48 -16.33 15.08 -13.31
CA LYS A 48 -17.80 15.04 -13.47
C LYS A 48 -18.44 13.72 -13.03
N PHE A 49 -17.65 12.68 -12.71
CA PHE A 49 -18.19 11.36 -12.37
C PHE A 49 -18.77 11.25 -10.96
N LEU A 50 -18.43 12.18 -10.05
CA LEU A 50 -19.02 12.23 -8.70
C LEU A 50 -20.44 12.82 -8.66
N LYS A 51 -20.94 13.39 -9.76
CA LYS A 51 -22.30 13.96 -9.83
C LYS A 51 -23.37 13.03 -10.43
N ILE A 52 -23.01 11.85 -10.97
CA ILE A 52 -23.96 11.02 -11.78
C ILE A 52 -24.13 9.59 -11.24
N ALA A 53 -23.50 9.19 -10.13
CA ALA A 53 -23.67 7.84 -9.56
C ALA A 53 -24.86 7.70 -8.58
N SER A 54 -25.87 8.57 -8.67
CA SER A 54 -27.14 8.49 -7.93
C SER A 54 -28.29 8.08 -8.85
N VAL A 55 -28.14 6.97 -9.57
CA VAL A 55 -29.27 6.31 -10.26
C VAL A 55 -29.16 4.80 -10.03
N SER A 56 -29.87 4.39 -8.99
CA SER A 56 -30.69 3.18 -8.89
C SER A 56 -30.21 1.90 -9.58
N PHE A 57 -29.61 1.00 -8.79
CA PHE A 57 -29.87 -0.43 -8.94
C PHE A 57 -29.97 -1.09 -7.56
N GLY A 58 -31.21 -1.44 -7.20
CA GLY A 58 -31.61 -2.54 -6.29
C GLY A 58 -30.92 -2.64 -4.93
N SER A 59 -31.52 -2.01 -3.91
CA SER A 59 -31.25 -2.28 -2.50
C SER A 59 -31.56 -3.73 -2.13
N LEU A 60 -30.60 -4.44 -1.53
CA LEU A 60 -30.87 -5.26 -0.34
C LEU A 60 -29.56 -5.50 0.43
N LEU A 61 -29.25 -4.59 1.36
CA LEU A 61 -28.89 -4.86 2.76
C LEU A 61 -28.48 -3.53 3.41
N ILE A 62 -29.04 -3.33 4.60
CA ILE A 62 -29.10 -2.09 5.36
C ILE A 62 -27.69 -1.64 5.76
N GLY A 63 -27.32 -0.45 5.31
CA GLY A 63 -26.26 0.36 5.88
C GLY A 63 -26.67 1.82 5.71
N GLU A 64 -26.75 2.57 6.81
CA GLU A 64 -27.05 3.99 6.77
C GLU A 64 -26.17 4.68 5.73
N ASN A 65 -26.79 5.39 4.79
CA ASN A 65 -26.07 6.29 3.90
C ASN A 65 -25.54 7.45 4.76
N VAL A 66 -24.36 7.28 5.34
CA VAL A 66 -23.59 8.33 6.01
C VAL A 66 -23.17 9.33 4.94
N ASN A 67 -24.09 10.24 4.63
CA ASN A 67 -23.90 11.24 3.60
C ASN A 67 -23.09 12.39 4.19
N ALA A 68 -21.79 12.15 4.40
CA ALA A 68 -20.85 13.14 4.91
C ALA A 68 -20.53 14.26 3.89
N ILE A 69 -21.28 14.34 2.79
CA ILE A 69 -21.13 15.32 1.70
C ILE A 69 -21.30 16.76 2.21
N SER A 70 -22.11 17.00 3.25
CA SER A 70 -22.39 18.35 3.75
C SER A 70 -21.33 18.92 4.70
N LEU A 71 -20.28 18.17 5.06
CA LEU A 71 -19.27 18.60 6.04
C LEU A 71 -17.90 18.98 5.44
N PHE A 72 -17.71 18.89 4.11
CA PHE A 72 -16.37 19.06 3.51
C PHE A 72 -16.36 20.03 2.31
N GLU A 73 -15.83 21.23 2.52
CA GLU A 73 -15.92 22.38 1.60
C GLU A 73 -15.01 22.37 0.34
N LYS A 74 -14.23 21.33 0.03
CA LYS A 74 -13.47 21.28 -1.25
C LYS A 74 -13.39 19.86 -1.83
N GLU A 75 -14.03 19.63 -2.98
CA GLU A 75 -14.08 18.34 -3.71
C GLU A 75 -12.68 17.71 -3.90
N GLU A 76 -11.65 18.51 -4.14
CA GLU A 76 -10.27 18.06 -4.36
C GLU A 76 -9.64 17.47 -3.08
N ARG A 77 -9.86 18.10 -1.92
CA ARG A 77 -9.36 17.59 -0.63
C ARG A 77 -9.94 16.20 -0.32
N ARG A 78 -11.22 16.00 -0.65
CA ARG A 78 -11.90 14.72 -0.44
C ARG A 78 -11.32 13.61 -1.31
N GLN A 79 -11.04 13.89 -2.59
CA GLN A 79 -10.43 12.89 -3.47
C GLN A 79 -9.06 12.44 -2.96
N LEU A 80 -8.24 13.39 -2.48
CA LEU A 80 -6.96 13.07 -1.85
C LEU A 80 -7.15 12.15 -0.63
N GLU A 81 -8.02 12.53 0.31
CA GLU A 81 -8.29 11.75 1.52
C GLU A 81 -8.79 10.34 1.19
N LEU A 82 -9.70 10.20 0.22
CA LEU A 82 -10.19 8.90 -0.26
C LEU A 82 -9.08 8.05 -0.86
N CYS A 83 -8.16 8.65 -1.64
CA CYS A 83 -7.02 7.92 -2.19
C CYS A 83 -6.10 7.43 -1.07
N LEU A 84 -5.81 8.25 -0.07
CA LEU A 84 -4.99 7.85 1.08
C LEU A 84 -5.66 6.77 1.92
N VAL A 85 -6.99 6.85 2.13
CA VAL A 85 -7.78 5.80 2.77
C VAL A 85 -7.62 4.48 2.02
N ASN A 86 -7.72 4.49 0.69
CA ASN A 86 -7.55 3.28 -0.10
C ASN A 86 -6.13 2.70 0.01
N ILE A 87 -5.09 3.54 0.03
CA ILE A 87 -3.70 3.08 0.25
C ILE A 87 -3.55 2.46 1.65
N LEU A 88 -4.09 3.10 2.69
CA LEU A 88 -4.04 2.55 4.05
C LEU A 88 -4.80 1.22 4.17
N ARG A 89 -5.93 1.08 3.49
CA ARG A 89 -6.69 -0.18 3.48
C ARG A 89 -5.94 -1.28 2.72
N VAL A 90 -5.23 -0.98 1.62
CA VAL A 90 -4.32 -1.94 0.97
C VAL A 90 -3.20 -2.36 1.92
N ARG A 91 -2.62 -1.42 2.68
CA ARG A 91 -1.63 -1.73 3.72
C ARG A 91 -2.20 -2.73 4.72
N TYR A 92 -3.34 -2.45 5.33
CA TYR A 92 -3.96 -3.33 6.34
C TYR A 92 -4.36 -4.69 5.79
N TRP A 93 -4.92 -4.72 4.57
CA TRP A 93 -5.21 -5.97 3.88
C TRP A 93 -3.93 -6.79 3.69
N SER A 94 -2.84 -6.17 3.21
CA SER A 94 -1.56 -6.85 2.96
C SER A 94 -0.99 -7.46 4.25
N GLU A 95 -1.02 -6.71 5.35
CA GLU A 95 -0.58 -7.19 6.66
C GLU A 95 -1.42 -8.39 7.14
N ASN A 96 -2.74 -8.26 7.07
CA ASN A 96 -3.65 -9.33 7.48
C ASN A 96 -3.47 -10.61 6.65
N VAL A 97 -3.33 -10.49 5.34
CA VAL A 97 -3.10 -11.64 4.45
C VAL A 97 -1.76 -12.29 4.74
N ALA A 98 -0.69 -11.50 4.89
CA ALA A 98 0.63 -12.04 5.22
C ALA A 98 0.63 -12.78 6.57
N LEU A 99 -0.05 -12.25 7.59
CA LEU A 99 -0.21 -12.90 8.89
C LEU A 99 -1.02 -14.20 8.79
N LYS A 100 -2.11 -14.21 8.01
CA LYS A 100 -2.89 -15.44 7.75
C LYS A 100 -2.02 -16.50 7.06
N ILE A 101 -1.22 -16.12 6.06
CA ILE A 101 -0.29 -17.04 5.39
C ILE A 101 0.73 -17.59 6.39
N GLN A 102 1.33 -16.71 7.22
CA GLN A 102 2.29 -17.13 8.22
C GLN A 102 1.68 -18.14 9.21
N GLN A 103 0.49 -17.84 9.73
CA GLN A 103 -0.22 -18.73 10.63
C GLN A 103 -0.44 -20.12 9.99
N LYS A 104 -0.79 -20.17 8.70
CA LYS A 104 -0.97 -21.44 7.98
C LYS A 104 0.33 -22.22 7.76
N ILE A 105 1.45 -21.53 7.60
CA ILE A 105 2.77 -22.16 7.51
C ILE A 105 3.15 -22.75 8.88
N ASP A 106 2.88 -22.02 9.98
CA ASP A 106 3.22 -22.45 11.34
C ASP A 106 2.35 -23.62 11.84
N GLU A 107 1.10 -23.72 11.38
CA GLU A 107 0.18 -24.83 11.67
C GLU A 107 0.64 -26.17 11.05
N GLY A 108 1.66 -26.16 10.18
CA GLY A 108 2.23 -27.35 9.55
C GLY A 108 1.42 -27.86 8.34
N PRO A 109 1.74 -29.05 7.81
CA PRO A 109 1.14 -29.60 6.59
C PRO A 109 -0.29 -30.11 6.84
N VAL A 110 -1.22 -29.18 7.07
CA VAL A 110 -2.66 -29.44 6.96
C VAL A 110 -2.98 -29.62 5.46
N THR A 111 -3.92 -30.51 5.13
CA THR A 111 -4.35 -30.81 3.75
C THR A 111 -4.44 -29.55 2.88
N SER A 112 -3.84 -29.61 1.68
CA SER A 112 -3.54 -28.43 0.84
C SER A 112 -4.70 -27.46 0.65
N ASP A 113 -5.96 -27.92 0.65
CA ASP A 113 -7.12 -27.09 0.37
C ASP A 113 -7.45 -26.04 1.44
N VAL A 114 -7.16 -26.32 2.72
CA VAL A 114 -7.43 -25.36 3.81
C VAL A 114 -6.40 -24.22 3.82
N ASN A 115 -5.16 -24.51 3.40
CA ASN A 115 -4.06 -23.55 3.37
C ASN A 115 -4.10 -22.64 2.13
N LYS A 116 -4.90 -22.99 1.11
CA LYS A 116 -5.05 -22.21 -0.14
C LYS A 116 -5.80 -20.89 0.04
N GLY A 117 -6.65 -20.75 1.06
CA GLY A 117 -7.52 -19.58 1.22
C GLY A 117 -6.77 -18.23 1.21
N PRO A 118 -5.82 -17.99 2.13
CA PRO A 118 -5.04 -16.75 2.16
C PRO A 118 -4.20 -16.52 0.91
N TYR A 119 -3.67 -17.58 0.30
CA TYR A 119 -2.94 -17.51 -0.97
C TYR A 119 -3.83 -17.01 -2.11
N LEU A 120 -5.05 -17.55 -2.25
CA LEU A 120 -6.02 -17.11 -3.26
C LEU A 120 -6.51 -15.68 -2.98
N GLU A 121 -6.75 -15.33 -1.71
CA GLU A 121 -7.11 -13.96 -1.29
C GLU A 121 -6.04 -12.96 -1.72
N ALA A 122 -4.76 -13.25 -1.47
CA ALA A 122 -3.64 -12.40 -1.88
C ALA A 122 -3.66 -12.10 -3.38
N ARG A 123 -3.81 -13.15 -4.19
CA ARG A 123 -3.74 -13.07 -5.65
C ARG A 123 -4.94 -12.41 -6.27
N LEU A 124 -6.14 -12.88 -5.91
CA LEU A 124 -7.38 -12.32 -6.41
C LEU A 124 -7.54 -10.88 -5.92
N GLY A 125 -7.12 -10.59 -4.69
CA GLY A 125 -7.13 -9.25 -4.12
C GLY A 125 -6.20 -8.29 -4.85
N ALA A 126 -4.95 -8.69 -5.11
CA ALA A 126 -4.00 -7.87 -5.87
C ALA A 126 -4.48 -7.61 -7.31
N LYS A 127 -4.99 -8.64 -7.98
CA LYS A 127 -5.61 -8.51 -9.30
C LYS A 127 -6.81 -7.56 -9.26
N ALA A 128 -7.70 -7.71 -8.29
CA ALA A 128 -8.89 -6.88 -8.12
C ALA A 128 -8.50 -5.41 -7.89
N ALA A 129 -7.54 -5.14 -7.00
CA ALA A 129 -7.03 -3.81 -6.72
C ALA A 129 -6.46 -3.10 -7.96
N LEU A 130 -5.78 -3.86 -8.84
CA LEU A 130 -5.17 -3.33 -10.06
C LEU A 130 -6.12 -3.20 -11.25
N THR A 131 -7.06 -4.14 -11.41
CA THR A 131 -7.85 -4.30 -12.64
C THR A 131 -9.35 -4.04 -12.47
N LYS A 132 -9.83 -3.93 -11.21
CA LYS A 132 -11.26 -3.92 -10.84
C LYS A 132 -12.02 -5.20 -11.18
N LYS A 133 -11.35 -6.22 -11.73
CA LYS A 133 -11.97 -7.50 -12.10
C LYS A 133 -11.80 -8.49 -10.97
N VAL A 134 -12.90 -9.13 -10.58
CA VAL A 134 -12.94 -10.17 -9.55
C VAL A 134 -13.16 -11.52 -10.21
N GLY A 135 -12.30 -12.50 -9.90
CA GLY A 135 -12.44 -13.87 -10.40
C GLY A 135 -13.41 -14.71 -9.56
N GLY A 136 -13.88 -15.83 -10.11
CA GLY A 136 -14.69 -16.79 -9.35
C GLY A 136 -13.93 -17.39 -8.17
N GLY A 137 -14.60 -17.56 -7.02
CA GLY A 137 -14.01 -18.04 -5.77
C GLY A 137 -13.47 -16.92 -4.85
N ALA A 138 -13.70 -15.65 -5.20
CA ALA A 138 -13.32 -14.50 -4.40
C ALA A 138 -14.17 -14.35 -3.13
N ASN A 139 -13.53 -13.98 -2.01
CA ASN A 139 -14.22 -13.59 -0.79
C ASN A 139 -14.63 -12.10 -0.81
N SER A 140 -15.42 -11.67 0.17
CA SER A 140 -15.90 -10.27 0.27
C SER A 140 -14.76 -9.23 0.29
N GLN A 141 -13.61 -9.57 0.86
CA GLN A 141 -12.45 -8.67 0.91
C GLN A 141 -11.88 -8.38 -0.48
N VAL A 142 -11.86 -9.39 -1.36
CA VAL A 142 -11.42 -9.21 -2.76
C VAL A 142 -12.37 -8.28 -3.52
N TYR A 143 -13.69 -8.36 -3.28
CA TYR A 143 -14.65 -7.43 -3.88
C TYR A 143 -14.44 -6.00 -3.37
N ASN A 144 -14.14 -5.84 -2.08
CA ASN A 144 -13.81 -4.53 -1.52
C ASN A 144 -12.57 -3.93 -2.21
N LEU A 145 -11.50 -4.72 -2.40
CA LEU A 145 -10.28 -4.26 -3.09
C LEU A 145 -10.53 -3.83 -4.53
N ALA A 146 -11.44 -4.48 -5.25
CA ALA A 146 -11.82 -4.06 -6.60
C ALA A 146 -12.34 -2.61 -6.66
N SER A 147 -12.99 -2.17 -5.57
CA SER A 147 -13.55 -0.81 -5.47
C SER A 147 -12.48 0.27 -5.26
N PHE A 148 -11.26 -0.08 -4.83
CA PHE A 148 -10.24 0.90 -4.45
C PHE A 148 -9.63 1.63 -5.64
N GLN A 149 -9.64 1.00 -6.83
CA GLN A 149 -9.09 1.59 -8.06
C GLN A 149 -7.66 2.12 -7.90
N ILE A 150 -6.74 1.32 -7.35
CA ILE A 150 -5.41 1.78 -6.89
C ILE A 150 -4.64 2.54 -7.98
N ARG A 151 -4.67 2.09 -9.24
CA ARG A 151 -4.04 2.83 -10.36
C ARG A 151 -4.61 4.24 -10.56
N GLY A 152 -5.90 4.42 -10.31
CA GLY A 152 -6.55 5.73 -10.34
C GLY A 152 -6.10 6.58 -9.15
N CYS A 153 -6.13 6.00 -7.94
CA CYS A 153 -5.68 6.69 -6.73
C CYS A 153 -4.23 7.16 -6.84
N ILE A 154 -3.31 6.31 -7.31
CA ILE A 154 -1.90 6.69 -7.46
C ILE A 154 -1.73 7.87 -8.42
N LYS A 155 -2.43 7.89 -9.56
CA LYS A 155 -2.39 9.03 -10.49
C LYS A 155 -2.89 10.33 -9.86
N ASP A 156 -3.96 10.24 -9.07
CA ASP A 156 -4.48 11.41 -8.36
C ASP A 156 -3.47 11.88 -7.30
N LEU A 157 -2.88 10.96 -6.53
CA LEU A 157 -1.84 11.25 -5.54
C LEU A 157 -0.59 11.88 -6.19
N GLU A 158 -0.13 11.38 -7.34
CA GLU A 158 0.97 11.97 -8.11
C GLU A 158 0.69 13.42 -8.49
N SER A 159 -0.54 13.71 -8.93
CA SER A 159 -0.96 15.07 -9.25
C SER A 159 -0.91 15.97 -8.02
N TYR A 160 -1.53 15.56 -6.91
CA TYR A 160 -1.54 16.32 -5.66
C TYR A 160 -0.13 16.56 -5.12
N TYR A 161 0.72 15.52 -5.16
CA TYR A 161 2.07 15.61 -4.66
C TYR A 161 2.97 16.47 -5.56
N SER A 162 2.77 16.47 -6.87
CA SER A 162 3.44 17.37 -7.80
C SER A 162 3.11 18.83 -7.52
N ASP A 163 1.85 19.15 -7.24
CA ASP A 163 1.42 20.52 -6.94
C ASP A 163 1.92 20.97 -5.56
N TYR A 164 1.85 20.10 -4.55
CA TYR A 164 2.49 20.32 -3.25
C TYR A 164 3.98 20.62 -3.40
N TYR A 165 4.71 19.77 -4.12
CA TYR A 165 6.14 19.93 -4.37
C TYR A 165 6.47 21.27 -5.02
N LYS A 166 5.72 21.68 -6.07
CA LYS A 166 5.93 22.96 -6.76
C LYS A 166 5.69 24.15 -5.85
N ASN A 167 4.69 24.09 -4.98
CA ASN A 167 4.35 25.18 -4.08
C ASN A 167 5.40 25.31 -2.98
N GLU A 168 5.76 24.23 -2.31
CA GLU A 168 6.81 24.21 -1.29
C GLU A 168 8.16 24.65 -1.84
N MET A 169 8.51 24.23 -3.06
CA MET A 169 9.77 24.60 -3.69
C MET A 169 9.91 26.11 -3.99
N LYS A 170 8.79 26.82 -4.12
CA LYS A 170 8.77 28.30 -4.25
C LYS A 170 8.95 29.00 -2.91
N VAL A 171 8.42 28.43 -1.83
CA VAL A 171 8.44 29.01 -0.49
C VAL A 171 9.80 28.78 0.18
N ILE A 172 10.37 27.58 0.05
CA ILE A 172 11.65 27.24 0.64
C ILE A 172 12.77 28.04 -0.03
N THR A 173 13.54 28.78 0.76
CA THR A 173 14.70 29.54 0.28
C THR A 173 16.02 28.81 0.52
N LYS A 174 16.12 28.03 1.60
CA LYS A 174 17.33 27.31 2.01
C LYS A 174 17.62 26.11 1.12
N ALA A 175 18.89 25.95 0.74
CA ALA A 175 19.32 24.85 -0.14
C ALA A 175 19.12 23.46 0.47
N ASP A 176 19.38 23.31 1.78
CA ASP A 176 19.28 22.01 2.47
C ASP A 176 17.84 21.48 2.51
N GLU A 177 16.88 22.37 2.77
CA GLU A 177 15.44 22.03 2.80
C GLU A 177 14.94 21.65 1.40
N LYS A 178 15.43 22.34 0.35
CA LYS A 178 15.18 21.94 -1.05
C LYS A 178 15.73 20.56 -1.37
N GLY A 179 16.91 20.24 -0.87
CA GLY A 179 17.52 18.92 -1.01
C GLY A 179 16.65 17.83 -0.40
N LYS A 180 16.17 18.03 0.83
CA LYS A 180 15.25 17.10 1.51
C LYS A 180 13.95 16.90 0.74
N LEU A 181 13.33 17.99 0.26
CA LEU A 181 12.09 17.91 -0.50
C LEU A 181 12.27 17.15 -1.84
N LYS A 182 13.40 17.33 -2.53
CA LYS A 182 13.74 16.56 -3.74
C LYS A 182 13.88 15.06 -3.46
N VAL A 183 14.56 14.69 -2.38
CA VAL A 183 14.70 13.28 -1.97
C VAL A 183 13.32 12.70 -1.64
N GLN A 184 12.51 13.44 -0.89
CA GLN A 184 11.14 13.01 -0.56
C GLN A 184 10.27 12.80 -1.82
N LYS A 185 10.40 13.67 -2.83
CA LYS A 185 9.73 13.50 -4.12
C LYS A 185 10.17 12.25 -4.86
N ALA A 186 11.48 11.98 -4.91
CA ALA A 186 11.99 10.77 -5.53
C ALA A 186 11.51 9.50 -4.80
N LEU A 187 11.48 9.52 -3.47
CA LEU A 187 10.95 8.40 -2.66
C LEU A 187 9.46 8.17 -2.95
N PHE A 188 8.66 9.23 -3.02
CA PHE A 188 7.25 9.12 -3.38
C PHE A 188 7.06 8.56 -4.79
N ASP A 189 7.81 9.05 -5.79
CA ASP A 189 7.70 8.60 -7.18
C ASP A 189 8.06 7.12 -7.33
N ASN A 190 9.13 6.69 -6.67
CA ASN A 190 9.52 5.29 -6.65
C ASN A 190 8.44 4.44 -5.99
N ALA A 191 7.88 4.90 -4.86
CA ALA A 191 6.84 4.17 -4.16
C ALA A 191 5.53 4.07 -4.96
N ALA A 192 5.18 5.10 -5.72
CA ALA A 192 4.01 5.11 -6.60
C ALA A 192 4.10 4.02 -7.70
N ILE A 193 5.30 3.75 -8.20
CA ILE A 193 5.55 2.68 -9.16
C ILE A 193 5.58 1.32 -8.45
N GLU A 194 6.34 1.21 -7.36
CA GLU A 194 6.60 -0.03 -6.65
C GLU A 194 5.34 -0.67 -6.07
N ILE A 195 4.33 0.12 -5.65
CA ILE A 195 3.07 -0.45 -5.15
C ILE A 195 2.30 -1.17 -6.26
N ILE A 196 2.38 -0.66 -7.50
CA ILE A 196 1.75 -1.28 -8.65
C ILE A 196 2.52 -2.53 -9.07
N GLU A 197 3.84 -2.47 -9.06
CA GLU A 197 4.72 -3.60 -9.40
C GLU A 197 4.62 -4.73 -8.38
N SER A 198 4.70 -4.43 -7.07
CA SER A 198 4.56 -5.43 -6.01
C SER A 198 3.20 -6.14 -6.06
N LEU A 199 2.10 -5.42 -6.31
CA LEU A 199 0.79 -6.05 -6.52
C LEU A 199 0.72 -6.86 -7.83
N ALA A 200 1.44 -6.45 -8.88
CA ALA A 200 1.49 -7.19 -10.14
C ALA A 200 2.31 -8.49 -10.00
N GLU A 201 3.42 -8.47 -9.25
CA GLU A 201 4.25 -9.64 -8.95
C GLU A 201 3.43 -10.76 -8.29
N LEU A 202 2.47 -10.41 -7.42
CA LEU A 202 1.54 -11.38 -6.81
C LEU A 202 0.65 -12.09 -7.83
N VAL A 203 0.40 -11.46 -8.99
CA VAL A 203 -0.43 -12.01 -10.07
C VAL A 203 0.41 -12.79 -11.07
N GLU A 204 1.59 -12.27 -11.44
CA GLU A 204 2.46 -12.79 -12.49
C GLU A 204 3.20 -14.09 -12.11
N PHE A 205 3.55 -14.27 -10.83
CA PHE A 205 4.34 -15.40 -10.33
C PHE A 205 3.74 -16.80 -10.58
N ASP A 206 2.52 -16.91 -11.12
CA ASP A 206 1.84 -18.18 -11.40
C ASP A 206 1.75 -18.55 -12.89
N GLY A 207 2.55 -17.90 -13.75
CA GLY A 207 2.55 -18.20 -15.19
C GLY A 207 1.31 -17.71 -15.94
N LEU A 208 0.58 -16.76 -15.33
CA LEU A 208 -0.42 -15.95 -16.04
C LEU A 208 0.30 -14.79 -16.71
N ASP A 209 1.09 -15.08 -17.75
CA ASP A 209 1.90 -14.12 -18.51
C ASP A 209 1.09 -13.00 -19.21
N ASN A 210 -0.24 -12.99 -19.05
CA ASN A 210 -1.11 -12.02 -19.68
C ASN A 210 -2.03 -11.36 -18.64
N VAL A 211 -1.58 -10.24 -18.08
CA VAL A 211 -2.45 -9.19 -17.48
C VAL A 211 -3.51 -8.70 -18.49
N LYS A 212 -3.34 -9.05 -19.78
CA LYS A 212 -4.28 -8.82 -20.88
C LYS A 212 -5.47 -9.79 -20.92
N ASP A 213 -5.38 -10.97 -20.32
CA ASP A 213 -6.44 -11.99 -20.44
C ASP A 213 -7.55 -11.75 -19.40
N PRO A 214 -8.81 -11.54 -19.81
CA PRO A 214 -9.92 -11.27 -18.91
C PRO A 214 -10.27 -12.42 -17.93
N SER A 215 -9.85 -13.66 -18.17
CA SER A 215 -10.25 -14.80 -17.32
C SER A 215 -9.11 -15.78 -16.99
N PRO A 216 -8.50 -15.69 -15.79
CA PRO A 216 -7.75 -16.79 -15.23
C PRO A 216 -8.76 -17.87 -14.83
N ARG A 217 -8.61 -19.08 -15.37
CA ARG A 217 -9.37 -20.23 -14.90
C ARG A 217 -8.95 -20.51 -13.45
N SER A 218 -9.81 -20.19 -12.48
CA SER A 218 -9.58 -20.44 -11.05
C SER A 218 -9.23 -21.91 -10.73
N SER A 219 -9.60 -22.83 -11.64
CA SER A 219 -9.29 -24.26 -11.54
C SER A 219 -7.80 -24.58 -11.73
N LEU A 220 -7.04 -23.77 -12.49
CA LEU A 220 -5.60 -23.99 -12.68
C LEU A 220 -4.80 -23.52 -11.45
N THR A 221 -5.23 -22.41 -10.84
CA THR A 221 -4.57 -21.78 -9.68
C THR A 221 -4.67 -22.63 -8.40
N LEU A 222 -5.73 -23.43 -8.27
CA LEU A 222 -5.94 -24.33 -7.12
C LEU A 222 -5.05 -25.57 -7.15
N ALA A 223 -4.67 -26.03 -8.35
CA ALA A 223 -3.81 -27.19 -8.54
C ALA A 223 -2.31 -26.87 -8.34
N GLN A 224 -1.95 -25.59 -8.32
CA GLN A 224 -0.55 -25.14 -8.35
C GLN A 224 -0.07 -24.51 -7.04
N TYR A 225 -0.84 -24.62 -5.94
CA TYR A 225 -0.39 -24.17 -4.62
C TYR A 225 0.85 -24.93 -4.17
N SER A 226 1.83 -24.18 -3.64
CA SER A 226 2.98 -24.74 -2.93
C SER A 226 3.39 -23.80 -1.80
N ASP A 227 4.05 -24.34 -0.77
CA ASP A 227 4.50 -23.54 0.37
C ASP A 227 5.55 -22.50 -0.05
N THR A 228 6.37 -22.82 -1.06
CA THR A 228 7.30 -21.86 -1.67
C THR A 228 6.56 -20.65 -2.26
N LYS A 229 5.41 -20.86 -2.91
CA LYS A 229 4.59 -19.77 -3.45
C LYS A 229 3.92 -18.97 -2.34
N ALA A 230 3.43 -19.62 -1.30
CA ALA A 230 2.88 -18.93 -0.13
C ALA A 230 3.95 -18.05 0.55
N LEU A 231 5.16 -18.58 0.74
CA LEU A 231 6.31 -17.84 1.27
C LEU A 231 6.70 -16.64 0.39
N PHE A 232 6.72 -16.82 -0.94
CA PHE A 232 6.98 -15.72 -1.86
C PHE A 232 5.95 -14.59 -1.70
N ILE A 233 4.64 -14.92 -1.73
CA ILE A 233 3.58 -13.93 -1.55
C ILE A 233 3.72 -13.20 -0.21
N LYS A 234 3.96 -13.94 0.88
CA LYS A 234 4.18 -13.36 2.21
C LYS A 234 5.33 -12.34 2.16
N ARG A 235 6.47 -12.68 1.54
CA ARG A 235 7.61 -11.77 1.42
C ARG A 235 7.27 -10.53 0.59
N ILE A 236 6.61 -10.68 -0.57
CA ILE A 236 6.21 -9.53 -1.38
C ILE A 236 5.26 -8.58 -0.63
N LEU A 237 4.32 -9.12 0.15
CA LEU A 237 3.42 -8.31 0.96
C LEU A 237 4.17 -7.56 2.07
N LEU A 238 5.02 -8.25 2.84
CA LEU A 238 5.71 -7.67 4.00
C LEU A 238 6.91 -6.79 3.64
N GLU A 239 7.72 -7.21 2.68
CA GLU A 239 9.02 -6.60 2.38
C GLU A 239 8.93 -5.53 1.29
N LYS A 240 7.90 -5.58 0.43
CA LYS A 240 7.67 -4.55 -0.61
C LYS A 240 6.38 -3.78 -0.35
N THR A 241 5.23 -4.45 -0.46
CA THR A 241 3.91 -3.78 -0.51
C THR A 241 3.66 -2.90 0.72
N LEU A 242 3.93 -3.41 1.92
CA LEU A 242 3.74 -2.68 3.18
C LEU A 242 4.65 -1.43 3.28
N PRO A 243 5.99 -1.54 3.18
CA PRO A 243 6.89 -0.39 3.17
C PRO A 243 6.52 0.66 2.12
N THR A 244 6.12 0.22 0.93
CA THR A 244 5.72 1.15 -0.13
C THR A 244 4.46 1.94 0.22
N CYS A 245 3.44 1.29 0.80
CA CYS A 245 2.25 1.98 1.30
C CYS A 245 2.61 2.99 2.40
N ASP A 246 3.49 2.62 3.32
CA ASP A 246 3.95 3.49 4.40
C ASP A 246 4.70 4.72 3.85
N THR A 247 5.58 4.54 2.86
CA THR A 247 6.27 5.65 2.17
C THR A 247 5.29 6.62 1.52
N ILE A 248 4.26 6.11 0.84
CA ILE A 248 3.21 6.96 0.23
C ILE A 248 2.50 7.76 1.31
N LEU A 249 2.03 7.11 2.39
CA LEU A 249 1.28 7.77 3.45
C LEU A 249 2.10 8.82 4.20
N ILE A 250 3.37 8.53 4.49
CA ILE A 250 4.29 9.46 5.17
C ILE A 250 4.55 10.70 4.31
N SER A 251 4.60 10.55 2.99
CA SER A 251 4.86 11.66 2.06
C SER A 251 3.85 12.81 2.21
N PHE A 252 2.59 12.52 2.57
CA PHE A 252 1.53 13.52 2.71
C PHE A 252 1.48 14.24 4.07
N GLY A 253 2.40 13.91 4.98
CA GLY A 253 2.53 14.50 6.31
C GLY A 253 1.74 13.78 7.40
N ARG A 254 2.15 13.99 8.65
CA ARG A 254 1.59 13.32 9.84
C ARG A 254 0.09 13.60 10.03
N GLU A 255 -0.34 14.84 9.81
CA GLU A 255 -1.73 15.25 10.03
C GLU A 255 -2.70 14.49 9.12
N LYS A 256 -2.41 14.42 7.81
CA LYS A 256 -3.26 13.69 6.85
C LYS A 256 -3.26 12.20 7.15
N ARG A 257 -2.10 11.64 7.49
CA ARG A 257 -1.99 10.24 7.92
C ARG A 257 -2.86 9.95 9.14
N GLN A 258 -2.78 10.76 10.18
CA GLN A 258 -3.58 10.60 11.40
C GLN A 258 -5.08 10.71 11.14
N PHE A 259 -5.49 11.66 10.29
CA PHE A 259 -6.88 11.79 9.87
C PHE A 259 -7.38 10.52 9.18
N VAL A 260 -6.60 10.00 8.22
CA VAL A 260 -6.92 8.79 7.46
C VAL A 260 -6.96 7.55 8.36
N GLU A 261 -5.99 7.41 9.27
CA GLU A 261 -5.98 6.35 10.28
C GLU A 261 -7.25 6.43 11.15
N SER A 262 -7.56 7.60 11.70
CA SER A 262 -8.76 7.80 12.53
C SER A 262 -10.07 7.55 11.77
N TYR A 263 -10.11 7.84 10.47
CA TYR A 263 -11.26 7.56 9.62
C TYR A 263 -11.43 6.05 9.39
N VAL A 264 -10.34 5.36 9.03
CA VAL A 264 -10.37 3.91 8.79
C VAL A 264 -10.71 3.16 10.06
N GLU A 265 -10.17 3.58 11.19
CA GLU A 265 -10.46 2.96 12.49
C GLU A 265 -11.94 3.05 12.89
N ARG A 266 -12.59 4.17 12.60
CA ARG A 266 -14.02 4.37 12.91
C ARG A 266 -14.93 3.65 11.92
N THR A 267 -14.56 3.65 10.64
CA THR A 267 -15.45 3.21 9.55
C THR A 267 -15.24 1.75 9.15
N TYR A 268 -14.00 1.26 9.26
CA TYR A 268 -13.54 -0.07 8.80
C TYR A 268 -12.77 -0.78 9.92
N SER A 269 -13.31 -0.75 11.15
CA SER A 269 -12.67 -1.33 12.34
C SER A 269 -12.35 -2.83 12.19
N ASN A 270 -13.15 -3.55 11.40
CA ASN A 270 -12.97 -4.95 11.05
C ASN A 270 -11.78 -5.24 10.11
N GLU A 271 -11.25 -4.23 9.43
CA GLU A 271 -10.08 -4.36 8.54
C GLU A 271 -8.76 -4.12 9.28
N LEU A 272 -8.80 -3.64 10.53
CA LEU A 272 -7.61 -3.33 11.29
C LEU A 272 -6.78 -4.60 11.58
N PRO A 273 -5.46 -4.58 11.38
CA PRO A 273 -4.59 -5.67 11.77
C PRO A 273 -4.63 -5.92 13.28
N LYS A 274 -4.45 -7.19 13.67
CA LYS A 274 -4.39 -7.59 15.09
C LYS A 274 -3.34 -6.80 15.87
N SER A 275 -2.19 -6.50 15.23
CA SER A 275 -1.12 -5.67 15.79
C SER A 275 -1.61 -4.27 16.20
N VAL A 276 -2.41 -3.62 15.34
CA VAL A 276 -3.00 -2.30 15.59
C VAL A 276 -4.05 -2.38 16.69
N GLN A 277 -4.88 -3.42 16.68
CA GLN A 277 -5.90 -3.64 17.71
C GLN A 277 -5.27 -3.88 19.10
N GLN A 278 -4.22 -4.69 19.18
CA GLN A 278 -3.52 -4.99 20.43
C GLN A 278 -2.81 -3.76 20.99
N LYS A 279 -2.18 -2.95 20.12
CA LYS A 279 -1.52 -1.69 20.53
C LYS A 279 -2.52 -0.73 21.19
N LYS A 280 -3.75 -0.68 20.70
CA LYS A 280 -4.82 0.16 21.26
C LYS A 280 -5.32 -0.29 22.62
N LEU A 281 -5.38 -1.59 22.83
CA LEU A 281 -5.80 -2.17 24.11
C LEU A 281 -4.72 -2.06 25.20
N GLY A 282 -3.54 -1.48 24.87
CA GLY A 282 -2.40 -1.44 25.78
C GLY A 282 -1.81 -2.82 26.07
N ILE A 283 -2.16 -3.83 25.27
CA ILE A 283 -1.77 -5.24 25.50
C ILE A 283 -0.35 -5.50 24.99
N VAL A 284 0.16 -4.68 24.08
CA VAL A 284 1.56 -4.80 23.62
C VAL A 284 2.48 -4.16 24.64
N ALA A 285 2.97 -4.97 25.59
CA ALA A 285 4.24 -4.69 26.26
C ALA A 285 5.34 -4.67 25.18
N ASP A 286 6.20 -3.65 25.18
CA ASP A 286 7.34 -3.50 24.27
C ASP A 286 8.14 -4.81 24.18
N SER A 287 7.86 -5.61 23.15
CA SER A 287 8.65 -6.81 22.83
C SER A 287 9.88 -6.47 21.99
N SER A 288 10.19 -5.18 21.82
CA SER A 288 11.48 -4.69 21.31
C SER A 288 12.51 -4.61 22.44
N VAL A 289 12.76 -5.74 23.10
CA VAL A 289 14.00 -5.99 23.84
C VAL A 289 14.48 -7.37 23.41
N LYS A 290 15.29 -7.40 22.35
CA LYS A 290 16.37 -8.36 22.13
C LYS A 290 17.25 -7.87 20.98
#